data_AF-D0MRU2-F1
#
_entry.id   AF-D0MRU2-F1
#
_cell.length_a   1.000
_cell.length_b   1.000
_cell.length_c   1.000
_cell.angle_alpha   90.00
_cell.angle_beta   90.00
_cell.angle_gamma   90.00
#
_symmetry.space_group_name_H-M   'P 1'
#
loop_
_entity.id
_entity.type
_entity.pdbx_description
1 polymer ?
#
loop_
_entity_poly.entity_id
_entity_poly.type
_entity_poly.pdbx_seq_one_letter_code
_entity_poly.pdbx_strand_id
1 'polypeptide(L)'
;MGKACRDMAEALRDCMVKQECMADGTKTLKQCLHDRAYSHECKVEAEEYRVAYFECKRGQMDMRQRIRGPKGGMSKPVDGSNKA
;
A
#
# COMPACT_ATOMS: atom_id res chain seq x y z
N MET A 1 6.25 -8.73 10.26
CA MET A 1 6.04 -7.30 9.90
C MET A 1 4.90 -6.75 10.76
N GLY A 2 5.03 -5.55 11.33
CA GLY A 2 3.95 -4.93 12.12
C GLY A 2 2.71 -4.67 11.27
N LYS A 3 1.51 -4.81 11.87
CA LYS A 3 0.21 -4.71 11.19
C LYS A 3 -0.08 -3.32 10.58
N ALA A 4 0.73 -2.30 10.91
CA ALA A 4 0.46 -0.89 10.61
C ALA A 4 0.37 -0.51 9.11
N CYS A 5 0.89 -1.32 8.18
CA CYS A 5 0.75 -1.06 6.73
C CYS A 5 0.01 -2.16 5.98
N ARG A 6 -0.72 -3.02 6.69
CA ARG A 6 -1.35 -4.18 6.08
C ARG A 6 -2.43 -3.76 5.08
N ASP A 7 -3.28 -2.83 5.46
CA ASP A 7 -4.39 -2.38 4.61
C ASP A 7 -3.89 -1.71 3.32
N MET A 8 -2.83 -0.89 3.43
CA MET A 8 -2.19 -0.27 2.26
C MET A 8 -1.51 -1.31 1.37
N ALA A 9 -0.92 -2.36 1.95
CA ALA A 9 -0.31 -3.45 1.20
C ALA A 9 -1.37 -4.31 0.49
N GLU A 10 -2.50 -4.56 1.14
CA GLU A 10 -3.63 -5.31 0.57
C GLU A 10 -4.27 -4.53 -0.57
N ALA A 11 -4.53 -3.23 -0.39
CA ALA A 11 -5.08 -2.39 -1.43
C ALA A 11 -4.14 -2.25 -2.65
N LEU A 12 -2.83 -2.10 -2.40
CA LEU A 12 -1.82 -2.11 -3.47
C LEU A 12 -1.77 -3.46 -4.21
N ARG A 13 -1.87 -4.57 -3.47
CA ARG A 13 -1.92 -5.92 -4.05
C ARG A 13 -3.17 -6.12 -4.89
N ASP A 14 -4.33 -5.73 -4.40
CA ASP A 14 -5.59 -5.89 -5.11
C ASP A 14 -5.61 -5.06 -6.40
N CYS A 15 -5.00 -3.88 -6.39
CA CYS A 15 -4.81 -3.11 -7.61
C CYS A 15 -3.84 -3.82 -8.58
N MET A 16 -2.70 -4.31 -8.12
CA MET A 16 -1.70 -4.97 -8.98
C MET A 16 -2.20 -6.31 -9.55
N VAL A 17 -3.06 -7.03 -8.84
CA VAL A 17 -3.72 -8.27 -9.32
C VAL A 17 -4.67 -8.00 -10.49
N LYS A 18 -5.30 -6.81 -10.53
CA LYS A 18 -6.14 -6.40 -11.67
C LYS A 18 -5.33 -5.97 -12.89
N GLN A 19 -4.05 -5.72 -12.72
CA GLN A 19 -3.14 -5.26 -13.78
C GLN A 19 -2.32 -6.43 -14.32
N GLU A 20 -1.70 -6.22 -15.48
CA GLU A 20 -1.00 -7.29 -16.23
C GLU A 20 0.13 -7.93 -15.41
N CYS A 21 0.80 -7.18 -14.53
CA CYS A 21 2.00 -7.71 -13.86
C CYS A 21 1.74 -8.90 -12.93
N MET A 22 0.64 -8.89 -12.16
CA MET A 22 0.30 -10.00 -11.25
C MET A 22 -0.84 -10.89 -11.78
N ALA A 23 -1.40 -10.57 -12.95
CA ALA A 23 -2.47 -11.36 -13.57
C ALA A 23 -2.09 -12.83 -13.77
N ASP A 24 -0.84 -13.09 -14.18
CA ASP A 24 -0.34 -14.44 -14.44
C ASP A 24 0.03 -15.23 -13.16
N GLY A 25 0.02 -14.57 -11.99
CA GLY A 25 0.41 -15.19 -10.72
C GLY A 25 1.88 -15.63 -10.60
N THR A 26 2.70 -15.42 -11.64
CA THR A 26 4.11 -15.80 -11.70
C THR A 26 5.01 -14.81 -10.96
N LYS A 27 4.62 -13.54 -10.94
CA LYS A 27 5.37 -12.45 -10.32
C LYS A 27 4.77 -12.08 -8.97
N THR A 28 5.65 -11.92 -7.99
CA THR A 28 5.28 -11.36 -6.69
C THR A 28 5.06 -9.85 -6.79
N LEU A 29 4.25 -9.29 -5.88
CA LEU A 29 4.06 -7.84 -5.77
C LEU A 29 5.38 -7.07 -5.74
N LYS A 30 6.40 -7.61 -5.04
CA LYS A 30 7.73 -6.99 -4.97
C LYS A 30 8.42 -6.92 -6.33
N GLN A 31 8.34 -7.99 -7.13
CA GLN A 31 8.89 -8.01 -8.49
C GLN A 31 8.17 -7.01 -9.38
N CYS A 32 6.83 -6.93 -9.29
CA CYS A 32 6.03 -5.96 -10.04
C CYS A 32 6.31 -4.50 -9.66
N LEU A 33 6.65 -4.24 -8.39
CA LEU A 33 7.04 -2.90 -7.95
C LEU A 33 8.46 -2.50 -8.40
N HIS A 34 9.34 -3.47 -8.65
CA HIS A 34 10.70 -3.22 -9.16
C HIS A 34 10.75 -3.03 -10.67
N ASP A 35 9.74 -3.54 -11.39
CA ASP A 35 9.68 -3.48 -12.83
C ASP A 35 9.21 -2.08 -13.31
N ARG A 36 10.02 -1.44 -14.15
CA ARG A 36 9.74 -0.09 -14.66
C ARG A 36 8.51 -0.07 -15.58
N ALA A 37 8.27 -1.16 -16.30
CA ALA A 37 7.12 -1.29 -17.19
C ALA A 37 5.82 -1.03 -16.43
N TYR A 38 5.72 -1.54 -15.21
CA TYR A 38 4.51 -1.46 -14.41
C TYR A 38 4.53 -0.28 -13.43
N SER A 39 5.54 0.59 -13.46
CA SER A 39 5.72 1.69 -12.49
C SER A 39 4.67 2.80 -12.54
N HIS A 40 3.82 2.81 -13.56
CA HIS A 40 2.69 3.72 -13.72
C HIS A 40 1.33 3.05 -13.42
N GLU A 41 1.28 1.73 -13.37
CA GLU A 41 0.08 0.99 -12.95
C GLU A 41 -0.29 1.35 -11.51
N CYS A 42 -1.59 1.39 -11.21
CA CYS A 42 -2.08 1.81 -9.89
C CYS A 42 -1.66 3.24 -9.48
N LYS A 43 -1.45 4.13 -10.46
CA LYS A 43 -1.34 5.58 -10.24
C LYS A 43 -2.50 6.40 -10.83
N VAL A 44 -3.27 5.85 -11.77
CA VAL A 44 -3.92 6.72 -12.77
C VAL A 44 -5.31 7.23 -12.40
N GLU A 45 -6.15 6.60 -11.57
CA GLU A 45 -7.57 7.08 -11.51
C GLU A 45 -8.26 7.14 -10.13
N ALA A 46 -7.68 6.65 -9.03
CA ALA A 46 -8.37 6.77 -7.73
C ALA A 46 -7.50 6.52 -6.49
N GLU A 47 -6.35 5.87 -6.63
CA GLU A 47 -5.72 5.24 -5.49
C GLU A 47 -4.19 5.35 -5.61
N GLU A 48 -3.59 6.32 -4.93
CA GLU A 48 -2.13 6.45 -4.80
C GLU A 48 -1.55 5.35 -3.88
N TYR A 49 -1.98 4.10 -4.04
CA TYR A 49 -1.62 3.00 -3.15
C TYR A 49 -0.12 2.75 -3.07
N ARG A 50 0.60 2.99 -4.17
CA ARG A 50 2.06 2.97 -4.16
C ARG A 50 2.60 4.01 -3.20
N VAL A 51 2.24 5.27 -3.39
CA VAL A 51 2.72 6.39 -2.56
C VAL A 51 2.35 6.12 -1.11
N ALA A 52 1.11 5.79 -0.83
CA ALA A 52 0.65 5.60 0.54
C ALA A 52 1.26 4.35 1.22
N TYR A 53 1.53 3.25 0.49
CA TYR A 53 2.30 2.12 1.02
C TYR A 53 3.76 2.52 1.30
N PHE A 54 4.39 3.28 0.41
CA PHE A 54 5.74 3.81 0.61
C PHE A 54 5.79 4.75 1.81
N GLU A 55 4.83 5.65 1.96
CA GLU A 55 4.75 6.58 3.08
C GLU A 55 4.46 5.88 4.39
N CYS A 56 3.61 4.86 4.39
CA CYS A 56 3.39 4.03 5.57
C CYS A 56 4.67 3.29 6.00
N LYS A 57 5.39 2.67 5.06
CA LYS A 57 6.68 2.00 5.35
C LYS A 57 7.75 3.00 5.79
N ARG A 58 7.79 4.19 5.19
CA ARG A 58 8.68 5.29 5.56
C ARG A 58 8.37 5.79 6.97
N GLY A 59 7.09 5.96 7.32
CA GLY A 59 6.64 6.35 8.66
C GLY A 59 6.96 5.33 9.74
N GLN A 60 7.04 4.03 9.40
CA GLN A 60 7.54 3.01 10.32
C GLN A 60 9.05 3.15 10.62
N MET A 61 9.85 3.68 9.69
CA MET A 61 11.29 3.89 9.87
C MET A 61 11.62 5.27 10.45
N ASP A 62 10.78 6.26 10.16
CA ASP A 62 10.91 7.62 10.66
C ASP A 62 10.39 7.73 12.11
N MET A 63 11.31 7.85 13.06
CA MET A 63 11.01 8.02 14.49
C MET A 63 10.11 9.24 14.76
N ARG A 64 10.14 10.27 13.90
CA ARG A 64 9.33 11.48 14.03
C ARG A 64 7.84 11.22 13.82
N GLN A 65 7.51 10.29 12.92
CA GLN A 65 6.12 9.90 12.59
C GLN A 65 5.57 8.87 13.57
N ARG A 66 6.43 8.10 14.25
CA ARG A 66 6.03 7.19 15.33
C ARG A 66 5.42 7.93 16.54
N ILE A 67 5.88 9.14 16.82
CA ILE A 67 5.41 9.95 17.97
C ILE A 67 4.18 10.78 17.61
N ARG A 68 4.11 11.32 16.39
CA ARG A 68 3.05 12.26 15.96
C ARG A 68 1.89 11.62 15.21
N GLY A 69 2.00 10.34 14.87
CA GLY A 69 1.07 9.66 13.98
C GLY A 69 1.37 9.96 12.50
N PRO A 70 0.97 9.06 11.58
CA PRO A 70 1.24 9.21 10.16
C PRO A 70 0.48 10.41 9.57
N LYS A 71 1.21 11.30 8.88
CA LYS A 71 0.63 12.37 8.06
C LYS A 71 0.20 11.80 6.71
N GLY A 72 -1.10 11.56 6.53
CA GLY A 72 -1.65 11.13 5.24
C GLY A 72 -1.49 9.63 5.03
N GLY A 73 -2.57 8.90 5.26
CA GLY A 73 -2.76 7.56 4.73
C GLY A 73 -4.24 7.48 4.41
N MET A 74 -4.60 6.96 3.23
CA MET A 74 -5.99 6.79 2.80
C MET A 74 -6.87 6.35 3.97
N SER A 75 -7.66 7.30 4.48
CA SER A 75 -8.75 7.02 5.38
C SER A 75 -9.86 6.39 4.55
N LYS A 76 -9.83 5.06 4.38
CA LYS A 76 -11.13 4.39 4.31
C LYS A 76 -11.77 4.54 5.70
N PRO A 77 -13.07 4.86 5.78
CA PRO A 77 -13.75 4.96 7.05
C PRO A 77 -13.56 3.64 7.80
N VAL A 78 -13.04 3.74 9.00
CA VAL A 78 -13.06 2.66 10.00
C VAL A 78 -14.52 2.30 10.23
N ASP A 79 -15.00 1.26 9.55
CA ASP A 79 -16.20 0.58 9.98
C ASP A 79 -15.88 -0.07 11.33
N GLY A 80 -16.63 0.35 12.35
CA GLY A 80 -16.39 0.00 13.73
C GLY A 80 -16.36 -1.50 13.94
N SER A 81 -15.25 -2.02 14.45
CA SER A 81 -15.23 -3.35 15.05
C SER A 81 -14.64 -3.25 16.44
N ASN A 82 -15.56 -2.89 17.34
CA ASN A 82 -15.50 -3.17 18.77
C ASN A 82 -14.91 -4.57 19.03
N LYS A 83 -13.86 -4.67 19.84
CA LYS A 83 -13.58 -5.89 20.60
C LYS A 83 -13.08 -5.48 21.98
N ALA A 84 -13.81 -6.02 22.96
CA ALA A 84 -13.75 -5.80 24.40
C ALA A 84 -12.38 -6.09 25.04
#